data_AF-A0A7R7Y053-F1
#
_entry.id   AF-A0A7R7Y053-F1
#
_cell.length_a   1.000
_cell.length_b   1.000
_cell.length_c   1.000
_cell.angle_alpha   90.00
_cell.angle_beta   90.00
_cell.angle_gamma   90.00
#
_symmetry.space_group_name_H-M   'P 1'
#
loop_
_entity.id
_entity.type
_entity.pdbx_description
1 polymer ?
#
loop_
_entity_poly.entity_id
_entity_poly.type
_entity_poly.pdbx_seq_one_letter_code
_entity_poly.pdbx_strand_id
1 'polypeptide(L)'
;MGSELGIDEHTKPEAVYSPVAIWWDVWAAVWSIVIGAGMFYLIKRRNNPILRVRSLSLSLSAIGLLHLYWIACQIAVMIGPIMPGDVQFWVMGIYLPCGLALFHASNSYFLHVAKMQKKYAKYSFLVDSTPDAKRSNMGPGLISRFRRLDYTLKLVIFVAIAMVGQILLTVIMWVMSRKYHPSFGIPGTEVHGSDMKILTEQGRGWEWWPGVFWQFFWSWIVAPIILWNSRHIHDTQGWRVQTIACAIAGLHATPMWLIALYVPAFEVVNKVWVPPQWICLSIVVMEIFTVLLPCWEVFRQQSLKKETLEAIRQWEVRTKGANSETKSLGSTATMVDSMMSGWKSNNDSVLSDNSARESILNMSALEYVLERNPTPLQRFSALNDFSGENVAFLTSIAEWKASLPKAMTDAAAGEPDEATKEAIREAFNRALYIYAEFISVRHAEFPVNISSQDLKKLDNVFESPALILYGDEGSTIDRATPFEAAMPSPAYSEFSESSLAAIKNRAEYVGDMPRGFGASVFDDAEHSIKYLVLTNTWPKFVKNRRSSTDSLETLQAEAV
;
A
#
# COMPACT_ATOMS: atom_id res chain seq x y z
N MET A 1 -14.51 -12.67 40.75
CA MET A 1 -14.43 -12.40 39.29
C MET A 1 -14.39 -10.90 39.09
N GLY A 2 -13.43 -10.41 38.30
CA GLY A 2 -13.21 -8.98 38.10
C GLY A 2 -14.24 -8.32 37.19
N SER A 3 -14.23 -6.98 37.16
CA SER A 3 -14.88 -6.17 36.13
C SER A 3 -13.85 -5.64 35.13
N GLU A 4 -14.32 -5.21 33.97
CA GLU A 4 -13.51 -4.61 32.89
C GLU A 4 -12.74 -3.36 33.31
N LEU A 5 -13.18 -2.67 34.36
CA LEU A 5 -12.55 -1.44 34.85
C LEU A 5 -11.80 -1.68 36.17
N GLY A 6 -11.68 -2.93 36.62
CA GLY A 6 -11.03 -3.26 37.89
C GLY A 6 -11.80 -2.79 39.13
N ILE A 7 -13.09 -2.45 38.99
CA ILE A 7 -14.01 -2.04 40.05
C ILE A 7 -14.76 -3.23 40.67
N ASP A 8 -15.22 -3.07 41.90
CA ASP A 8 -16.04 -4.02 42.66
C ASP A 8 -17.22 -3.33 43.35
N GLU A 9 -18.10 -4.11 43.99
CA GLU A 9 -19.31 -3.59 44.67
C GLU A 9 -19.01 -2.65 45.86
N HIS A 10 -17.77 -2.62 46.36
CA HIS A 10 -17.34 -1.77 47.47
C HIS A 10 -16.59 -0.53 47.00
N THR A 11 -16.38 -0.38 45.69
CA THR A 11 -15.67 0.75 45.09
C THR A 11 -16.50 2.02 45.23
N LYS A 12 -15.84 3.12 45.62
CA LYS A 12 -16.52 4.42 45.76
C LYS A 12 -16.77 5.05 44.38
N PRO A 13 -17.93 5.67 44.15
CA PRO A 13 -18.28 6.32 42.88
C PRO A 13 -17.59 7.69 42.76
N GLU A 14 -16.27 7.72 42.83
CA GLU A 14 -15.44 8.93 42.69
C GLU A 14 -14.25 8.65 41.78
N ALA A 15 -13.70 9.70 41.17
CA ALA A 15 -12.52 9.57 40.34
C ALA A 15 -11.30 9.16 41.19
N VAL A 16 -10.49 8.24 40.67
CA VAL A 16 -9.33 7.69 41.38
C VAL A 16 -8.07 8.44 40.98
N TYR A 17 -7.48 9.18 41.93
CA TYR A 17 -6.22 9.93 41.71
C TYR A 17 -5.00 9.22 42.30
N SER A 18 -4.92 7.90 42.15
CA SER A 18 -3.75 7.14 42.60
C SER A 18 -2.52 7.41 41.71
N PRO A 19 -1.29 7.16 42.20
CA PRO A 19 -0.09 7.27 41.37
C PRO A 19 -0.17 6.43 40.08
N VAL A 20 -0.84 5.28 40.14
CA VAL A 20 -1.06 4.40 38.98
C VAL A 20 -2.02 5.03 37.97
N ALA A 21 -3.13 5.61 38.44
CA ALA A 21 -4.09 6.31 37.58
C ALA A 21 -3.44 7.50 36.87
N ILE A 22 -2.65 8.30 37.59
CA ILE A 22 -1.92 9.44 37.04
C ILE A 22 -0.88 8.96 36.00
N TRP A 23 -0.18 7.87 36.27
CA TRP A 23 0.79 7.32 35.32
C TRP A 23 0.13 6.94 33.99
N TRP A 24 -1.01 6.24 34.03
CA TRP A 24 -1.74 5.86 32.82
C TRP A 24 -2.28 7.05 32.04
N ASP A 25 -2.76 8.09 32.73
CA ASP A 25 -3.26 9.31 32.08
C ASP A 25 -2.12 10.10 31.40
N VAL A 26 -0.97 10.24 32.09
CA VAL A 26 0.24 10.85 31.50
C VAL A 26 0.73 10.03 30.31
N TRP A 27 0.74 8.70 30.42
CA TRP A 27 1.10 7.81 29.32
C TRP A 27 0.15 7.98 28.12
N ALA A 28 -1.15 8.08 28.38
CA ALA A 28 -2.15 8.35 27.35
C ALA A 28 -1.84 9.65 26.61
N ALA A 29 -1.62 10.74 27.34
CA ALA A 29 -1.31 12.05 26.77
C ALA A 29 -0.01 12.04 25.93
N VAL A 30 1.07 11.47 26.46
CA VAL A 30 2.36 11.40 25.76
C VAL A 30 2.23 10.58 24.47
N TRP A 31 1.62 9.41 24.55
CA TRP A 31 1.48 8.54 23.38
C TRP A 31 0.55 9.14 22.32
N SER A 32 -0.55 9.78 22.72
CA SER A 32 -1.43 10.52 21.81
C SER A 32 -0.73 11.66 21.08
N ILE A 33 0.18 12.38 21.74
CA ILE A 33 1.00 13.41 21.08
C ILE A 33 1.92 12.78 20.03
N VAL A 34 2.58 11.66 20.36
CA VAL A 34 3.48 10.95 19.43
C VAL A 34 2.72 10.46 18.20
N ILE A 35 1.60 9.76 18.40
CA ILE A 35 0.79 9.22 17.30
C ILE A 35 0.17 10.36 16.49
N GLY A 36 -0.39 11.39 17.13
CA GLY A 36 -0.94 12.56 16.45
C GLY A 36 0.10 13.29 15.59
N ALA A 37 1.31 13.48 16.10
CA ALA A 37 2.41 14.07 15.35
C ALA A 37 2.84 13.21 14.14
N GLY A 38 2.90 11.88 14.32
CA GLY A 38 3.17 10.93 13.24
C GLY A 38 2.09 10.96 12.15
N MET A 39 0.81 10.89 12.53
CA MET A 39 -0.31 10.99 11.60
C MET A 39 -0.27 12.31 10.81
N PHE A 40 -0.05 13.43 11.51
CA PHE A 40 0.09 14.75 10.87
C PHE A 40 1.25 14.79 9.87
N TYR A 41 2.42 14.23 10.24
CA TYR A 41 3.58 14.15 9.36
C TYR A 41 3.28 13.36 8.08
N LEU A 42 2.59 12.22 8.19
CA LEU A 42 2.19 11.40 7.05
C LEU A 42 1.19 12.13 6.15
N ILE A 43 0.17 12.78 6.72
CA ILE A 43 -0.83 13.56 5.98
C ILE A 43 -0.15 14.69 5.21
N LYS A 44 0.76 15.44 5.85
CA LYS A 44 1.50 16.54 5.20
C LYS A 44 2.36 16.04 4.04
N ARG A 45 2.84 14.80 4.10
CA ARG A 45 3.69 14.19 3.05
C ARG A 45 2.96 13.16 2.19
N ARG A 46 1.62 13.14 2.19
CA ARG A 46 0.78 12.18 1.46
C ARG A 46 1.09 12.07 -0.04
N ASN A 47 1.68 13.12 -0.63
CA ASN A 47 2.09 13.15 -2.03
C ASN A 47 3.38 12.35 -2.34
N ASN A 48 4.09 11.83 -1.33
CA ASN A 48 5.24 10.96 -1.57
C ASN A 48 4.75 9.62 -2.16
N PRO A 49 5.31 9.13 -3.28
CA PRO A 49 4.95 7.85 -3.89
C PRO A 49 4.83 6.69 -2.89
N ILE A 50 5.75 6.57 -1.91
CA ILE A 50 5.72 5.49 -0.90
C ILE A 50 4.47 5.53 -0.01
N LEU A 51 3.90 6.72 0.20
CA LEU A 51 2.67 6.90 0.97
C LEU A 51 1.41 6.87 0.10
N ARG A 52 1.52 7.08 -1.21
CA ARG A 52 0.37 7.00 -2.13
C ARG A 52 -0.07 5.57 -2.39
N VAL A 53 0.90 4.64 -2.48
CA VAL A 53 0.56 3.21 -2.61
C VAL A 53 -0.04 2.69 -1.30
N ARG A 54 0.20 3.38 -0.18
CA ARG A 54 -0.50 3.17 1.09
C ARG A 54 -1.88 3.82 1.04
N SER A 55 -2.93 3.06 1.32
CA SER A 55 -4.28 3.58 1.53
C SER A 55 -4.36 4.38 2.83
N LEU A 56 -3.70 5.53 2.85
CA LEU A 56 -3.45 6.32 4.05
C LEU A 56 -4.76 6.72 4.73
N SER A 57 -5.82 6.99 3.97
CA SER A 57 -7.17 7.26 4.50
C SER A 57 -7.73 6.09 5.31
N LEU A 58 -7.69 4.87 4.78
CA LEU A 58 -8.16 3.67 5.47
C LEU A 58 -7.31 3.37 6.70
N SER A 59 -5.98 3.40 6.54
CA SER A 59 -5.05 3.10 7.63
C SER A 59 -5.15 4.12 8.77
N LEU A 60 -5.18 5.42 8.47
CA LEU A 60 -5.27 6.45 9.51
C LEU A 60 -6.65 6.51 10.16
N SER A 61 -7.72 6.20 9.42
CA SER A 61 -9.07 6.09 10.02
C SER A 61 -9.17 4.89 10.95
N ALA A 62 -8.56 3.76 10.58
CA ALA A 62 -8.46 2.59 11.47
C ALA A 62 -7.74 2.94 12.77
N ILE A 63 -6.57 3.57 12.66
CA ILE A 63 -5.79 4.00 13.83
C ILE A 63 -6.51 5.06 14.64
N GLY A 64 -7.24 5.99 14.03
CA GLY A 64 -8.06 6.96 14.76
C GLY A 64 -9.07 6.28 15.69
N LEU A 65 -9.81 5.29 15.20
CA LEU A 65 -10.77 4.54 16.03
C LEU A 65 -10.07 3.69 17.10
N LEU A 66 -9.01 2.96 16.74
CA LEU A 66 -8.26 2.14 17.69
C LEU A 66 -7.59 2.99 18.77
N HIS A 67 -7.10 4.18 18.44
CA HIS A 67 -6.48 5.10 19.38
C HIS A 67 -7.50 5.71 20.34
N LEU A 68 -8.70 6.05 19.88
CA LEU A 68 -9.79 6.51 20.75
C LEU A 68 -10.19 5.42 21.76
N TYR A 69 -10.29 4.17 21.31
CA TYR A 69 -10.47 3.02 22.19
C TYR A 69 -9.33 2.90 23.21
N TRP A 70 -8.09 2.99 22.72
CA TRP A 70 -6.89 2.87 23.54
C TRP A 70 -6.83 3.93 24.64
N ILE A 71 -7.15 5.19 24.33
CA ILE A 71 -7.22 6.30 25.31
C ILE A 71 -8.25 5.96 26.39
N ALA A 72 -9.46 5.54 26.00
CA ALA A 72 -10.52 5.19 26.94
C ALA A 72 -10.09 4.09 27.92
N CYS A 73 -9.33 3.11 27.45
CA CYS A 73 -8.77 2.06 28.29
C CYS A 73 -7.64 2.53 29.21
N GLN A 74 -6.82 3.51 28.79
CA GLN A 74 -5.74 4.02 29.65
C GLN A 74 -6.29 4.81 30.83
N ILE A 75 -7.29 5.66 30.59
CA ILE A 75 -7.90 6.46 31.66
C ILE A 75 -8.87 5.67 32.54
N ALA A 76 -9.15 4.41 32.19
CA ALA A 76 -10.13 3.55 32.87
C ALA A 76 -9.87 3.38 34.37
N VAL A 77 -8.60 3.35 34.81
CA VAL A 77 -8.29 3.29 36.25
C VAL A 77 -8.77 4.55 36.98
N MET A 78 -8.67 5.72 36.35
CA MET A 78 -9.07 7.00 36.94
C MET A 78 -10.59 7.19 36.92
N ILE A 79 -11.24 6.94 35.78
CA ILE A 79 -12.66 7.25 35.57
C ILE A 79 -13.59 6.05 35.75
N GLY A 80 -13.05 4.85 35.91
CA GLY A 80 -13.82 3.61 35.93
C GLY A 80 -15.02 3.61 36.89
N PRO A 81 -14.86 4.06 38.15
CA PRO A 81 -15.97 4.09 39.12
C PRO A 81 -17.10 5.08 38.80
N ILE A 82 -16.85 6.06 37.93
CA ILE A 82 -17.80 7.10 37.54
C ILE A 82 -18.27 6.97 36.09
N MET A 83 -17.66 6.06 35.32
CA MET A 83 -18.01 5.83 33.92
C MET A 83 -19.31 5.02 33.84
N PRO A 84 -20.36 5.51 33.15
CA PRO A 84 -21.58 4.74 32.97
C PRO A 84 -21.32 3.45 32.18
N GLY A 85 -21.96 2.34 32.57
CA GLY A 85 -21.77 1.05 31.89
C GLY A 85 -22.23 1.06 30.43
N ASP A 86 -23.22 1.89 30.08
CA ASP A 86 -23.61 2.14 28.69
C ASP A 86 -22.44 2.66 27.86
N VAL A 87 -21.72 3.66 28.37
CA VAL A 87 -20.56 4.26 27.68
C VAL A 87 -19.50 3.20 27.45
N GLN A 88 -19.22 2.39 28.47
CA GLN A 88 -18.28 1.29 28.37
C GLN A 88 -18.65 0.30 27.26
N PHE A 89 -19.92 -0.12 27.20
CA PHE A 89 -20.43 -1.03 26.19
C PHE A 89 -20.28 -0.45 24.77
N TRP A 90 -20.65 0.81 24.56
CA TRP A 90 -20.57 1.46 23.26
C TRP A 90 -19.12 1.70 22.79
N VAL A 91 -18.24 2.13 23.69
CA VAL A 91 -16.81 2.34 23.39
C VAL A 91 -16.19 1.03 22.87
N MET A 92 -16.44 -0.08 23.55
CA MET A 92 -15.91 -1.40 23.18
C MET A 92 -16.62 -1.97 21.93
N GLY A 93 -17.94 -1.77 21.82
CA GLY A 93 -18.77 -2.31 20.73
C GLY A 93 -18.67 -1.57 19.40
N ILE A 94 -18.07 -0.37 19.39
CA ILE A 94 -17.87 0.46 18.19
C ILE A 94 -16.39 0.59 17.84
N TYR A 95 -15.60 1.26 18.69
CA TYR A 95 -14.28 1.74 18.28
C TYR A 95 -13.32 0.60 17.93
N LEU A 96 -13.27 -0.42 18.77
CA LEU A 96 -12.41 -1.58 18.57
C LEU A 96 -12.78 -2.39 17.31
N PRO A 97 -14.03 -2.90 17.15
CA PRO A 97 -14.35 -3.71 15.98
C PRO A 97 -14.35 -2.92 14.68
N CYS A 98 -14.80 -1.65 14.67
CA CYS A 98 -14.72 -0.81 13.48
C CYS A 98 -13.26 -0.46 13.12
N GLY A 99 -12.41 -0.17 14.12
CA GLY A 99 -10.99 0.07 13.93
C GLY A 99 -10.28 -1.14 13.32
N LEU A 100 -10.53 -2.34 13.85
CA LEU A 100 -9.99 -3.59 13.31
C LEU A 100 -10.50 -3.88 11.89
N ALA A 101 -11.79 -3.65 11.60
CA ALA A 101 -12.35 -3.84 10.27
C ALA A 101 -11.65 -2.95 9.22
N LEU A 102 -11.46 -1.66 9.52
CA LEU A 102 -10.71 -0.73 8.66
C LEU A 102 -9.24 -1.13 8.53
N PHE A 103 -8.63 -1.64 9.60
CA PHE A 103 -7.25 -2.11 9.57
C PHE A 103 -7.09 -3.32 8.63
N HIS A 104 -7.99 -4.30 8.69
CA HIS A 104 -8.02 -5.43 7.76
C HIS A 104 -8.31 -5.00 6.32
N ALA A 105 -9.18 -4.01 6.13
CA ALA A 105 -9.42 -3.40 4.83
C ALA A 105 -8.13 -2.83 4.22
N SER A 106 -7.37 -2.09 5.02
CA SER A 106 -6.08 -1.51 4.64
C SER A 106 -5.07 -2.60 4.23
N ASN A 107 -4.95 -3.68 5.01
CA ASN A 107 -4.03 -4.79 4.69
C ASN A 107 -4.48 -5.59 3.45
N SER A 108 -5.79 -5.74 3.24
CA SER A 108 -6.34 -6.42 2.07
C SER A 108 -6.11 -5.63 0.79
N TYR A 109 -6.24 -4.30 0.85
CA TYR A 109 -5.88 -3.41 -0.24
C TYR A 109 -4.41 -3.56 -0.64
N PHE A 110 -3.50 -3.64 0.32
CA PHE A 110 -2.08 -3.88 0.05
C PHE A 110 -1.84 -5.20 -0.69
N LEU A 111 -2.40 -6.32 -0.21
CA LEU A 111 -2.25 -7.62 -0.86
C LEU A 111 -2.76 -7.61 -2.31
N HIS A 112 -3.80 -6.81 -2.58
CA HIS A 112 -4.30 -6.62 -3.92
C HIS A 112 -3.30 -5.87 -4.81
N VAL A 113 -2.78 -4.73 -4.37
CA VAL A 113 -1.77 -3.98 -5.11
C VAL A 113 -0.53 -4.84 -5.40
N ALA A 114 -0.06 -5.59 -4.40
CA ALA A 114 1.08 -6.48 -4.55
C ALA A 114 0.82 -7.59 -5.58
N LYS A 115 -0.42 -8.11 -5.69
CA LYS A 115 -0.80 -9.09 -6.73
C LYS A 115 -0.81 -8.46 -8.11
N MET A 116 -1.40 -7.27 -8.25
CA MET A 116 -1.49 -6.61 -9.56
C MET A 116 -0.12 -6.21 -10.08
N GLN A 117 0.77 -5.71 -9.22
CA GLN A 117 2.14 -5.36 -9.61
C GLN A 117 2.96 -6.56 -10.13
N LYS A 118 2.59 -7.82 -9.80
CA LYS A 118 3.24 -9.00 -10.38
C LYS A 118 3.12 -9.06 -11.91
N LYS A 119 2.09 -8.45 -12.51
CA LYS A 119 1.92 -8.45 -13.98
C LYS A 119 3.10 -7.79 -14.68
N TYR A 120 3.69 -6.76 -14.07
CA TYR A 120 4.85 -6.04 -14.61
C TYR A 120 6.17 -6.79 -14.41
N ALA A 121 6.20 -7.92 -13.69
CA ALA A 121 7.44 -8.68 -13.47
C ALA A 121 7.89 -9.51 -14.69
N LYS A 122 7.02 -9.69 -15.69
CA LYS A 122 7.34 -10.32 -16.96
C LYS A 122 7.72 -9.26 -17.99
N TYR A 123 8.90 -9.42 -18.61
CA TYR A 123 9.41 -8.52 -19.67
C TYR A 123 8.45 -8.41 -20.86
N SER A 124 7.66 -9.46 -21.14
CA SER A 124 6.65 -9.50 -22.21
C SER A 124 5.21 -9.43 -21.67
N PHE A 125 4.90 -8.54 -20.72
CA PHE A 125 3.54 -8.38 -20.20
C PHE A 125 2.57 -7.79 -21.25
N LEU A 126 3.05 -7.05 -22.25
CA LEU A 126 2.24 -6.54 -23.38
C LEU A 126 1.57 -7.68 -24.17
N VAL A 127 2.12 -8.88 -24.05
CA VAL A 127 1.69 -10.09 -24.72
C VAL A 127 0.71 -10.92 -23.85
N ASP A 128 0.68 -10.68 -22.54
CA ASP A 128 -0.14 -11.39 -21.53
C ASP A 128 -1.33 -10.54 -21.02
N SER A 129 -1.35 -9.24 -21.33
CA SER A 129 -2.36 -8.30 -20.83
C SER A 129 -3.57 -8.28 -21.76
N THR A 130 -4.39 -9.32 -21.68
CA THR A 130 -5.74 -9.31 -22.24
C THR A 130 -6.70 -8.63 -21.25
N PRO A 131 -7.24 -7.43 -21.56
CA PRO A 131 -8.47 -7.02 -20.93
C PRO A 131 -9.55 -7.99 -21.42
N ASP A 132 -10.12 -8.75 -20.50
CA ASP A 132 -11.22 -9.65 -20.79
C ASP A 132 -12.35 -8.87 -21.49
N ALA A 133 -12.53 -9.12 -22.79
CA ALA A 133 -13.69 -8.67 -23.56
C ALA A 133 -15.02 -9.22 -22.99
N LYS A 134 -14.97 -10.06 -21.95
CA LYS A 134 -16.13 -10.57 -21.20
C LYS A 134 -16.88 -9.51 -20.39
N ARG A 135 -16.35 -8.29 -20.22
CA ARG A 135 -17.12 -7.20 -19.57
C ARG A 135 -18.37 -6.78 -20.36
N SER A 136 -18.43 -7.04 -21.66
CA SER A 136 -19.51 -6.57 -22.54
C SER A 136 -20.82 -7.36 -22.45
N ASN A 137 -20.83 -8.54 -21.83
CA ASN A 137 -22.00 -9.45 -21.86
C ASN A 137 -22.68 -9.71 -20.49
N MET A 138 -22.47 -8.84 -19.50
CA MET A 138 -23.19 -8.96 -18.23
C MET A 138 -24.48 -8.15 -18.25
N GLY A 139 -25.62 -8.86 -18.35
CA GLY A 139 -26.97 -8.30 -18.46
C GLY A 139 -27.36 -7.32 -17.34
N PRO A 140 -28.47 -6.58 -17.49
CA PRO A 140 -28.85 -5.47 -16.62
C PRO A 140 -29.34 -5.99 -15.26
N GLY A 141 -28.47 -6.00 -14.25
CA GLY A 141 -28.81 -6.43 -12.89
C GLY A 141 -27.97 -5.74 -11.83
N LEU A 142 -28.45 -5.69 -10.59
CA LEU A 142 -27.69 -5.12 -9.48
C LEU A 142 -26.41 -5.92 -9.18
N ILE A 143 -26.47 -7.25 -9.36
CA ILE A 143 -25.32 -8.15 -9.19
C ILE A 143 -24.28 -7.95 -10.29
N SER A 144 -24.69 -7.69 -11.53
CA SER A 144 -23.76 -7.39 -12.63
C SER A 144 -23.13 -6.00 -12.46
N ARG A 145 -23.91 -5.00 -12.03
CA ARG A 145 -23.38 -3.69 -11.63
C ARG A 145 -22.37 -3.82 -10.50
N PHE A 146 -22.66 -4.60 -9.46
CA PHE A 146 -21.73 -4.84 -8.35
C PHE A 146 -20.44 -5.55 -8.82
N ARG A 147 -20.56 -6.57 -9.67
CA ARG A 147 -19.39 -7.26 -10.25
C ARG A 147 -18.53 -6.35 -11.14
N ARG A 148 -19.11 -5.30 -11.74
CA ARG A 148 -18.38 -4.29 -12.53
C ARG A 148 -17.64 -3.25 -11.68
N LEU A 149 -17.96 -3.10 -10.39
CA LEU A 149 -17.28 -2.13 -9.52
C LEU A 149 -15.81 -2.46 -9.34
N ASP A 150 -14.99 -1.42 -9.19
CA ASP A 150 -13.56 -1.54 -8.91
C ASP A 150 -13.31 -2.28 -7.60
N TYR A 151 -12.18 -3.00 -7.52
CA TYR A 151 -11.86 -3.82 -6.35
C TYR A 151 -11.83 -2.99 -5.07
N THR A 152 -11.23 -1.80 -5.12
CA THR A 152 -11.15 -0.89 -3.97
C THR A 152 -12.54 -0.44 -3.53
N LEU A 153 -13.44 -0.12 -4.47
CA LEU A 153 -14.81 0.26 -4.16
C LEU A 153 -15.59 -0.92 -3.56
N LYS A 154 -15.44 -2.14 -4.11
CA LYS A 154 -16.02 -3.36 -3.53
C LYS A 154 -15.54 -3.57 -2.10
N LEU A 155 -14.24 -3.44 -1.86
CA LEU A 155 -13.64 -3.60 -0.54
C LEU A 155 -14.20 -2.56 0.45
N VAL A 156 -14.29 -1.29 0.06
CA VAL A 156 -14.89 -0.23 0.89
C VAL A 156 -16.36 -0.54 1.17
N ILE A 157 -17.15 -0.98 0.18
CA ILE A 157 -18.56 -1.35 0.36
C ILE A 157 -18.68 -2.55 1.32
N PHE A 158 -17.87 -3.60 1.16
CA PHE A 158 -17.90 -4.76 2.05
C PHE A 158 -17.56 -4.38 3.49
N VAL A 159 -16.55 -3.54 3.68
CA VAL A 159 -16.14 -3.06 5.00
C VAL A 159 -17.21 -2.17 5.61
N ALA A 160 -17.83 -1.29 4.83
CA ALA A 160 -18.94 -0.46 5.28
C ALA A 160 -20.15 -1.32 5.70
N ILE A 161 -20.52 -2.33 4.91
CA ILE A 161 -21.59 -3.29 5.26
C ILE A 161 -21.24 -4.04 6.54
N ALA A 162 -20.00 -4.50 6.68
CA ALA A 162 -19.55 -5.20 7.89
C ALA A 162 -19.59 -4.29 9.13
N MET A 163 -19.17 -3.02 9.00
CA MET A 163 -19.25 -2.03 10.09
C MET A 163 -20.70 -1.71 10.47
N VAL A 164 -21.59 -1.52 9.48
CA VAL A 164 -23.03 -1.31 9.74
C VAL A 164 -23.63 -2.54 10.42
N GLY A 165 -23.31 -3.75 9.92
CA GLY A 165 -23.74 -5.00 10.54
C GLY A 165 -23.26 -5.14 11.98
N GLN A 166 -22.01 -4.78 12.25
CA GLN A 166 -21.45 -4.74 13.61
C GLN A 166 -22.21 -3.75 14.50
N ILE A 167 -22.46 -2.52 14.04
CA ILE A 167 -23.20 -1.51 14.82
C ILE A 167 -24.62 -1.99 15.11
N LEU A 168 -25.31 -2.54 14.10
CA LEU A 168 -26.65 -3.11 14.27
C LEU A 168 -26.65 -4.25 15.30
N LEU A 169 -25.65 -5.13 15.25
CA LEU A 169 -25.50 -6.19 16.24
C LEU A 169 -25.29 -5.62 17.64
N THR A 170 -24.40 -4.63 17.81
CA THR A 170 -24.18 -3.94 19.08
C THR A 170 -25.48 -3.31 19.61
N VAL A 171 -26.26 -2.63 18.75
CA VAL A 171 -27.57 -2.05 19.10
C VAL A 171 -28.55 -3.13 19.56
N ILE A 172 -28.65 -4.23 18.81
CA ILE A 172 -29.56 -5.34 19.13
C ILE A 172 -29.21 -5.94 20.50
N MET A 173 -27.92 -6.19 20.76
CA MET A 173 -27.47 -6.75 22.03
C MET A 173 -27.75 -5.82 23.22
N TRP A 174 -27.55 -4.51 23.03
CA TRP A 174 -27.87 -3.50 24.04
C TRP A 174 -29.37 -3.45 24.35
N VAL A 175 -30.23 -3.37 23.32
CA VAL A 175 -31.70 -3.36 23.46
C VAL A 175 -32.23 -4.65 24.09
N MET A 176 -31.62 -5.80 23.80
CA MET A 176 -32.05 -7.10 24.33
C MET A 176 -31.70 -7.32 25.81
N SER A 177 -30.65 -6.68 26.33
CA SER A 177 -30.18 -6.92 27.69
C SER A 177 -30.86 -5.99 28.70
N ARG A 178 -31.54 -6.58 29.68
CA ARG A 178 -32.14 -5.83 30.81
C ARG A 178 -31.09 -5.28 31.78
N LYS A 179 -29.79 -5.56 31.58
CA LYS A 179 -28.71 -4.92 32.34
C LYS A 179 -28.63 -3.42 32.09
N TYR A 180 -28.95 -2.98 30.87
CA TYR A 180 -28.94 -1.57 30.47
C TYR A 180 -30.34 -0.95 30.55
N HIS A 181 -31.38 -1.80 30.54
CA HIS A 181 -32.78 -1.39 30.45
C HIS A 181 -33.63 -2.05 31.54
N PRO A 182 -33.92 -1.35 32.64
CA PRO A 182 -34.75 -1.91 33.71
C PRO A 182 -36.19 -2.27 33.28
N SER A 183 -36.71 -1.65 32.22
CA SER A 183 -38.12 -1.76 31.82
C SER A 183 -38.40 -2.69 30.62
N PHE A 184 -37.39 -3.05 29.82
CA PHE A 184 -37.59 -3.87 28.61
C PHE A 184 -36.33 -4.67 28.25
N GLY A 185 -36.51 -5.78 27.52
CA GLY A 185 -35.45 -6.73 27.18
C GLY A 185 -35.81 -8.16 27.61
N ILE A 186 -34.85 -9.08 27.53
CA ILE A 186 -35.03 -10.50 27.85
C ILE A 186 -35.10 -10.70 29.38
N PRO A 187 -36.21 -11.25 29.92
CA PRO A 187 -36.31 -11.59 31.34
C PRO A 187 -35.21 -12.57 31.77
N GLY A 188 -34.62 -12.36 32.95
CA GLY A 188 -33.52 -13.18 33.47
C GLY A 188 -32.12 -12.67 33.15
N THR A 189 -32.00 -11.57 32.39
CA THR A 189 -30.73 -10.83 32.20
C THR A 189 -30.55 -9.66 33.17
N GLU A 190 -31.54 -9.45 34.05
CA GLU A 190 -31.58 -8.34 35.00
C GLU A 190 -30.51 -8.49 36.08
N VAL A 191 -29.97 -7.35 36.52
CA VAL A 191 -29.06 -7.28 37.67
C VAL A 191 -29.72 -6.40 38.73
N HIS A 192 -29.80 -6.92 39.95
CA HIS A 192 -30.32 -6.20 41.11
C HIS A 192 -29.22 -6.01 42.15
N GLY A 193 -29.23 -4.87 42.84
CA GLY A 193 -28.26 -4.56 43.88
C GLY A 193 -28.00 -3.06 43.99
N SER A 194 -26.85 -2.72 44.57
CA SER A 194 -26.32 -1.34 44.54
C SER A 194 -25.96 -0.93 43.11
N ASP A 195 -25.96 0.37 42.84
CA ASP A 195 -25.58 0.93 41.53
C ASP A 195 -24.19 0.45 41.09
N MET A 196 -23.24 0.35 42.03
CA MET A 196 -21.88 -0.14 41.75
C MET A 196 -21.85 -1.64 41.39
N LYS A 197 -22.73 -2.44 41.99
CA LYS A 197 -22.88 -3.86 41.63
C LYS A 197 -23.47 -4.00 40.22
N ILE A 198 -24.47 -3.18 39.89
CA ILE A 198 -25.04 -3.14 38.53
C ILE A 198 -23.95 -2.77 37.52
N LEU A 199 -23.17 -1.73 37.80
CA LEU A 199 -22.06 -1.29 36.94
C LEU A 199 -21.00 -2.39 36.73
N THR A 200 -20.61 -3.07 37.81
CA THR A 200 -19.67 -4.20 37.78
C THR A 200 -20.18 -5.34 36.88
N GLU A 201 -21.47 -5.66 36.94
CA GLU A 201 -22.10 -6.71 36.13
C GLU A 201 -22.39 -6.31 34.68
N GLN A 202 -22.55 -5.01 34.38
CA GLN A 202 -22.69 -4.49 33.02
C GLN A 202 -21.40 -4.70 32.21
N GLY A 203 -20.24 -4.57 32.86
CA GLY A 203 -18.94 -4.87 32.26
C GLY A 203 -18.70 -6.35 31.91
N ARG A 204 -19.63 -7.27 32.16
CA ARG A 204 -19.44 -8.68 31.84
C ARG A 204 -20.71 -9.35 31.36
N GLY A 205 -20.58 -10.51 30.73
CA GLY A 205 -21.71 -11.37 30.38
C GLY A 205 -21.82 -11.67 28.89
N TRP A 206 -22.96 -12.23 28.54
CA TRP A 206 -23.17 -12.78 27.20
C TRP A 206 -23.32 -11.70 26.13
N GLU A 207 -23.63 -10.48 26.54
CA GLU A 207 -23.75 -9.29 25.71
C GLU A 207 -22.48 -9.00 24.91
N TRP A 208 -21.33 -9.46 25.42
CA TRP A 208 -20.00 -9.23 24.90
C TRP A 208 -19.55 -10.31 23.89
N TRP A 209 -20.24 -11.46 23.83
CA TRP A 209 -19.84 -12.59 22.97
C TRP A 209 -19.68 -12.24 21.49
N PRO A 210 -20.56 -11.43 20.87
CA PRO A 210 -20.37 -11.06 19.47
C PRO A 210 -19.03 -10.35 19.22
N GLY A 211 -18.62 -9.45 20.12
CA GLY A 211 -17.32 -8.79 20.05
C GLY A 211 -16.16 -9.77 20.24
N VAL A 212 -16.26 -10.64 21.25
CA VAL A 212 -15.26 -11.70 21.52
C VAL A 212 -15.09 -12.61 20.31
N PHE A 213 -16.20 -13.09 19.73
CA PHE A 213 -16.22 -13.98 18.58
C PHE A 213 -15.50 -13.34 17.39
N TRP A 214 -15.85 -12.08 17.07
CA TRP A 214 -15.22 -11.40 15.95
C TRP A 214 -13.73 -11.16 16.17
N GLN A 215 -13.30 -10.75 17.36
CA GLN A 215 -11.88 -10.58 17.66
C GLN A 215 -11.09 -11.90 17.51
N PHE A 216 -11.65 -13.02 17.99
CA PHE A 216 -11.05 -14.34 17.80
C PHE A 216 -11.00 -14.73 16.33
N PHE A 217 -12.10 -14.57 15.60
CA PHE A 217 -12.16 -14.87 14.17
C PHE A 217 -11.07 -14.11 13.39
N TRP A 218 -10.92 -12.82 13.63
CA TRP A 218 -9.91 -12.00 12.97
C TRP A 218 -8.48 -12.40 13.37
N SER A 219 -8.21 -12.57 14.66
CA SER A 219 -6.86 -12.80 15.16
C SER A 219 -6.37 -14.23 14.96
N TRP A 220 -7.27 -15.22 15.07
CA TRP A 220 -6.89 -16.65 15.08
C TRP A 220 -7.24 -17.41 13.80
N ILE A 221 -8.08 -16.85 12.93
CA ILE A 221 -8.38 -17.46 11.62
C ILE A 221 -7.83 -16.58 10.50
N VAL A 222 -8.22 -15.31 10.44
CA VAL A 222 -7.84 -14.43 9.33
C VAL A 222 -6.36 -14.05 9.38
N ALA A 223 -5.82 -13.70 10.56
CA ALA A 223 -4.42 -13.29 10.66
C ALA A 223 -3.45 -14.41 10.23
N PRO A 224 -3.60 -15.69 10.62
CA PRO A 224 -2.80 -16.79 10.07
C PRO A 224 -2.89 -16.95 8.55
N ILE A 225 -4.10 -16.79 7.96
CA ILE A 225 -4.28 -16.84 6.50
C ILE A 225 -3.50 -15.71 5.82
N ILE A 226 -3.56 -14.49 6.37
CA ILE A 226 -2.82 -13.34 5.86
C ILE A 226 -1.31 -13.55 6.01
N LEU A 227 -0.84 -14.05 7.15
CA LEU A 227 0.55 -14.41 7.38
C LEU A 227 1.04 -15.41 6.33
N TRP A 228 0.27 -16.47 6.07
CA TRP A 228 0.58 -17.47 5.06
C TRP A 228 0.67 -16.87 3.66
N ASN A 229 -0.29 -16.02 3.29
CA ASN A 229 -0.31 -15.37 1.98
C ASN A 229 0.82 -14.35 1.80
N SER A 230 1.28 -13.72 2.88
CA SER A 230 2.32 -12.69 2.86
C SER A 230 3.76 -13.23 2.83
N ARG A 231 3.97 -14.53 3.10
CA ARG A 231 5.30 -15.13 3.35
C ARG A 231 6.32 -14.94 2.23
N HIS A 232 5.86 -14.84 0.99
CA HIS A 232 6.72 -14.73 -0.20
C HIS A 232 6.88 -13.29 -0.72
N ILE A 233 6.29 -12.31 -0.04
CA ILE A 233 6.39 -10.89 -0.41
C ILE A 233 7.69 -10.34 0.20
N HIS A 234 8.54 -9.73 -0.62
CA HIS A 234 9.82 -9.16 -0.17
C HIS A 234 9.86 -7.68 -0.48
N ASP A 235 8.99 -6.91 0.17
CA ASP A 235 8.86 -5.50 -0.12
C ASP A 235 9.96 -4.63 0.52
N THR A 236 10.30 -3.54 -0.16
CA THR A 236 11.25 -2.53 0.34
C THR A 236 10.59 -1.47 1.23
N GLN A 237 9.27 -1.55 1.37
CA GLN A 237 8.44 -0.56 2.04
C GLN A 237 7.96 -1.04 3.41
N GLY A 238 8.57 -2.06 4.02
CA GLY A 238 8.25 -2.55 5.37
C GLY A 238 6.83 -3.08 5.61
N TRP A 239 6.02 -3.25 4.56
CA TRP A 239 4.62 -3.65 4.67
C TRP A 239 4.42 -5.08 5.12
N ARG A 240 5.24 -6.02 4.63
CA ARG A 240 5.23 -7.38 5.14
C ARG A 240 5.56 -7.38 6.64
N VAL A 241 6.56 -6.62 7.05
CA VAL A 241 6.97 -6.54 8.46
C VAL A 241 5.83 -5.99 9.30
N GLN A 242 5.19 -4.89 8.87
CA GLN A 242 3.99 -4.34 9.50
C GLN A 242 2.89 -5.41 9.63
N THR A 243 2.56 -6.09 8.53
CA THR A 243 1.47 -7.09 8.51
C THR A 243 1.76 -8.25 9.47
N ILE A 244 3.00 -8.75 9.48
CA ILE A 244 3.43 -9.85 10.35
C ILE A 244 3.42 -9.41 11.82
N ALA A 245 4.00 -8.25 12.13
CA ALA A 245 4.07 -7.74 13.49
C ALA A 245 2.67 -7.51 14.08
N CYS A 246 1.77 -6.88 13.32
CA CYS A 246 0.39 -6.64 13.77
C CYS A 246 -0.41 -7.94 13.94
N ALA A 247 -0.22 -8.91 13.04
CA ALA A 247 -0.87 -10.22 13.15
C ALA A 247 -0.43 -10.97 14.42
N ILE A 248 0.87 -11.01 14.69
CA ILE A 248 1.42 -11.66 15.90
C ILE A 248 0.96 -10.92 17.15
N ALA A 249 1.02 -9.58 17.13
CA ALA A 249 0.59 -8.78 18.27
C ALA A 249 -0.89 -8.97 18.60
N GLY A 250 -1.75 -9.25 17.62
CA GLY A 250 -3.18 -9.52 17.85
C GLY A 250 -3.48 -10.84 18.55
N LEU A 251 -2.61 -11.85 18.47
CA LEU A 251 -2.90 -13.21 18.94
C LEU A 251 -3.18 -13.29 20.45
N HIS A 252 -2.45 -12.52 21.25
CA HIS A 252 -2.59 -12.53 22.71
C HIS A 252 -3.75 -11.69 23.24
N ALA A 253 -4.28 -10.75 22.45
CA ALA A 253 -5.21 -9.72 22.91
C ALA A 253 -6.46 -10.31 23.58
N THR A 254 -7.23 -11.10 22.83
CA THR A 254 -8.49 -11.68 23.30
C THR A 254 -8.28 -12.75 24.38
N PRO A 255 -7.31 -13.68 24.26
CA PRO A 255 -7.02 -14.63 25.34
C PRO A 255 -6.67 -13.95 26.66
N MET A 256 -5.76 -12.95 26.64
CA MET A 256 -5.32 -12.28 27.86
C MET A 256 -6.43 -11.41 28.47
N TRP A 257 -7.23 -10.74 27.65
CA TRP A 257 -8.42 -10.02 28.11
C TRP A 257 -9.42 -10.95 28.83
N LEU A 258 -9.75 -12.10 28.23
CA LEU A 258 -10.65 -13.08 28.86
C LEU A 258 -10.07 -13.68 30.15
N ILE A 259 -8.77 -14.00 30.16
CA ILE A 259 -8.09 -14.46 31.38
C ILE A 259 -8.21 -13.42 32.48
N ALA A 260 -7.95 -12.14 32.18
CA ALA A 260 -8.04 -11.06 33.14
C ALA A 260 -9.47 -10.86 33.69
N LEU A 261 -10.51 -11.13 32.89
CA LEU A 261 -11.90 -11.05 33.35
C LEU A 261 -12.34 -12.23 34.22
N TYR A 262 -12.02 -13.45 33.80
CA TYR A 262 -12.65 -14.66 34.35
C TYR A 262 -11.75 -15.42 35.34
N VAL A 263 -10.43 -15.20 35.35
CA VAL A 263 -9.50 -15.90 36.25
C VAL A 263 -9.30 -15.08 37.54
N PRO A 264 -9.70 -15.57 38.73
CA PRO A 264 -9.63 -14.82 39.98
C PRO A 264 -8.20 -14.39 40.36
N ALA A 265 -7.17 -15.16 39.99
CA ALA A 265 -5.78 -14.82 40.27
C ALA A 265 -5.34 -13.49 39.63
N PHE A 266 -6.01 -13.04 38.56
CA PHE A 266 -5.73 -11.77 37.89
C PHE A 266 -6.36 -10.56 38.58
N GLU A 267 -7.20 -10.74 39.61
CA GLU A 267 -7.80 -9.61 40.34
C GLU A 267 -6.75 -8.70 40.98
N VAL A 268 -5.60 -9.24 41.38
CA VAL A 268 -4.47 -8.45 41.91
C VAL A 268 -3.85 -7.59 40.80
N VAL A 269 -3.73 -8.14 39.60
CA VAL A 269 -3.21 -7.44 38.41
C VAL A 269 -4.18 -6.36 37.96
N ASN A 270 -5.48 -6.66 37.97
CA ASN A 270 -6.55 -5.77 37.53
C ASN A 270 -6.65 -4.45 38.31
N LYS A 271 -6.06 -4.38 39.51
CA LYS A 271 -5.96 -3.14 40.30
C LYS A 271 -5.03 -2.10 39.69
N VAL A 272 -4.05 -2.54 38.90
CA VAL A 272 -3.05 -1.66 38.26
C VAL A 272 -3.09 -1.72 36.73
N TRP A 273 -3.64 -2.81 36.18
CA TRP A 273 -3.73 -3.10 34.77
C TRP A 273 -5.11 -3.67 34.44
N VAL A 274 -6.04 -2.83 33.96
CA VAL A 274 -7.42 -3.26 33.72
C VAL A 274 -7.51 -4.25 32.54
N PRO A 275 -8.49 -5.17 32.53
CA PRO A 275 -8.58 -6.22 31.50
C PRO A 275 -8.46 -5.73 30.04
N PRO A 276 -9.13 -4.64 29.59
CA PRO A 276 -9.00 -4.13 28.22
C PRO A 276 -7.60 -3.68 27.82
N GLN A 277 -6.71 -3.38 28.77
CA GLN A 277 -5.34 -2.95 28.46
C GLN A 277 -4.50 -4.06 27.82
N TRP A 278 -4.89 -5.33 27.97
CA TRP A 278 -4.27 -6.43 27.20
C TRP A 278 -4.51 -6.31 25.70
N ILE A 279 -5.68 -5.80 25.27
CA ILE A 279 -5.95 -5.48 23.86
C ILE A 279 -5.14 -4.26 23.43
N CYS A 280 -4.96 -3.29 24.34
CA CYS A 280 -4.22 -2.07 24.07
C CYS A 280 -2.74 -2.32 23.72
N LEU A 281 -2.11 -3.37 24.25
CA LEU A 281 -0.76 -3.77 23.84
C LEU A 281 -0.67 -4.05 22.34
N SER A 282 -1.66 -4.76 21.79
CA SER A 282 -1.75 -5.01 20.35
C SER A 282 -1.95 -3.73 19.56
N ILE A 283 -2.76 -2.80 20.08
CA ILE A 283 -3.00 -1.49 19.44
C ILE A 283 -1.72 -0.66 19.39
N VAL A 284 -0.93 -0.60 20.46
CA VAL A 284 0.37 0.11 20.47
C VAL A 284 1.29 -0.44 19.37
N VAL A 285 1.36 -1.77 19.22
CA VAL A 285 2.15 -2.38 18.14
C VAL A 285 1.58 -1.99 16.78
N MET A 286 0.26 -2.05 16.59
CA MET A 286 -0.37 -1.61 15.35
C MET A 286 -0.03 -0.16 15.03
N GLU A 287 -0.10 0.75 16.00
CA GLU A 287 0.21 2.17 15.84
C GLU A 287 1.69 2.40 15.47
N ILE A 288 2.62 1.69 16.12
CA ILE A 288 4.05 1.75 15.78
C ILE A 288 4.27 1.37 14.31
N PHE A 289 3.72 0.23 13.87
CA PHE A 289 3.97 -0.28 12.53
C PHE A 289 3.16 0.42 11.43
N THR A 290 2.02 1.03 11.76
CA THR A 290 1.16 1.73 10.78
C THR A 290 1.42 3.22 10.68
N VAL A 291 1.98 3.84 11.73
CA VAL A 291 2.26 5.27 11.78
C VAL A 291 3.76 5.54 11.83
N LEU A 292 4.46 5.01 12.83
CA LEU A 292 5.87 5.37 13.07
C LEU A 292 6.81 4.74 12.03
N LEU A 293 6.59 3.48 11.65
CA LEU A 293 7.36 2.83 10.60
C LEU A 293 7.28 3.58 9.26
N PRO A 294 6.10 3.91 8.70
CA PRO A 294 6.04 4.74 7.50
C PRO A 294 6.66 6.14 7.67
N CYS A 295 6.58 6.76 8.85
CA CYS A 295 7.27 8.03 9.10
C CYS A 295 8.79 7.87 8.90
N TRP A 296 9.35 6.80 9.47
CA TRP A 296 10.77 6.46 9.34
C TRP A 296 11.14 6.11 7.90
N GLU A 297 10.31 5.36 7.18
CA GLU A 297 10.54 5.02 5.77
C GLU A 297 10.58 6.26 4.87
N VAL A 298 9.66 7.21 5.09
CA VAL A 298 9.66 8.48 4.37
C VAL A 298 10.93 9.27 4.66
N PHE A 299 11.38 9.32 5.91
CA PHE A 299 12.63 9.99 6.28
C PHE A 299 13.83 9.32 5.59
N ARG A 300 13.92 7.99 5.67
CA ARG A 300 14.98 7.20 5.05
C ARG A 300 15.01 7.36 3.54
N GLN A 301 13.86 7.36 2.87
CA GLN A 301 13.77 7.59 1.43
C GLN A 301 14.23 8.99 1.05
N GLN A 302 13.90 10.02 1.85
CA GLN A 302 14.37 11.37 1.60
C GLN A 302 15.88 11.50 1.76
N SER A 303 16.47 10.84 2.76
CA SER A 303 17.94 10.76 2.90
C SER A 303 18.54 10.11 1.66
N LEU A 304 18.04 8.94 1.27
CA LEU A 304 18.54 8.19 0.11
C LEU A 304 18.43 8.99 -1.19
N LYS A 305 17.31 9.69 -1.39
CA LYS A 305 17.11 10.56 -2.57
C LYS A 305 18.09 11.73 -2.58
N LYS A 306 18.33 12.37 -1.43
CA LYS A 306 19.32 13.45 -1.31
C LYS A 306 20.74 12.95 -1.60
N GLU A 307 21.12 11.82 -1.01
CA GLU A 307 22.43 11.18 -1.26
C GLU A 307 22.60 10.83 -2.74
N THR A 308 21.56 10.28 -3.38
CA THR A 308 21.58 9.93 -4.80
C THR A 308 21.73 11.16 -5.68
N LEU A 309 20.97 12.23 -5.41
CA LEU A 309 21.07 13.48 -6.16
C LEU A 309 22.44 14.14 -6.02
N GLU A 310 23.03 14.07 -4.83
CA GLU A 310 24.38 14.56 -4.59
C GLU A 310 25.42 13.73 -5.34
N ALA A 311 25.29 12.40 -5.34
CA ALA A 311 26.16 11.51 -6.11
C ALA A 311 26.07 11.79 -7.63
N ILE A 312 24.86 11.98 -8.16
CA ILE A 312 24.64 12.36 -9.55
C ILE A 312 25.32 13.70 -9.86
N ARG A 313 25.10 14.71 -9.01
CA ARG A 313 25.69 16.05 -9.18
C ARG A 313 27.22 16.00 -9.19
N GLN A 314 27.82 15.26 -8.26
CA GLN A 314 29.26 15.11 -8.17
C GLN A 314 29.82 14.39 -9.41
N TRP A 315 29.14 13.35 -9.87
CA TRP A 315 29.51 12.68 -11.12
C TRP A 315 29.43 13.63 -12.32
N GLU A 316 28.36 14.41 -12.47
CA GLU A 316 28.22 15.39 -13.56
C GLU A 316 29.35 16.43 -13.56
N VAL A 317 29.78 16.91 -12.39
CA VAL A 317 30.90 17.87 -12.26
C VAL A 317 32.21 17.22 -12.71
N ARG A 318 32.48 15.97 -12.29
CA ARG A 318 33.71 15.25 -12.69
C ARG A 318 33.74 14.96 -14.18
N THR A 319 32.60 14.55 -14.76
CA THR A 319 32.48 14.26 -16.19
C THR A 319 32.58 15.51 -17.05
N LYS A 320 32.02 16.65 -16.61
CA LYS A 320 32.17 17.94 -17.33
C LYS A 320 33.57 18.56 -17.17
N GLY A 321 34.27 18.28 -16.07
CA GLY A 321 35.62 18.78 -15.81
C GLY A 321 36.74 17.98 -16.49
N ALA A 322 36.48 16.72 -16.85
CA ALA A 322 37.40 15.87 -17.59
C ALA A 322 36.83 15.59 -18.99
N ASN A 323 37.45 16.10 -20.07
CA ASN A 323 37.12 15.78 -21.47
C ASN A 323 37.34 14.29 -21.80
N SER A 324 36.61 13.37 -21.16
CA SER A 324 36.87 11.94 -21.10
C SER A 324 35.57 11.13 -21.15
N GLU A 325 34.67 11.47 -22.09
CA GLU A 325 33.44 10.69 -22.32
C GLU A 325 33.75 9.23 -22.74
N THR A 326 34.85 8.99 -23.47
CA THR A 326 35.16 7.67 -24.06
C THR A 326 35.83 6.68 -23.10
N LYS A 327 36.58 7.11 -22.08
CA LYS A 327 37.17 6.21 -21.07
C LYS A 327 36.20 5.83 -19.93
N SER A 328 35.16 6.64 -19.71
CA SER A 328 34.21 6.49 -18.57
C SER A 328 33.11 5.44 -18.81
N LEU A 329 32.60 5.34 -20.04
CA LEU A 329 31.49 4.43 -20.38
C LEU A 329 31.88 2.95 -20.25
N GLY A 330 33.09 2.58 -20.69
CA GLY A 330 33.59 1.20 -20.52
C GLY A 330 33.77 0.81 -19.05
N SER A 331 34.19 1.76 -18.20
CA SER A 331 34.32 1.53 -16.76
C SER A 331 32.94 1.35 -16.09
N THR A 332 31.96 2.17 -16.47
CA THR A 332 30.58 2.10 -15.97
C THR A 332 29.91 0.79 -16.37
N ALA A 333 30.00 0.39 -17.64
CA ALA A 333 29.45 -0.88 -18.15
C ALA A 333 30.07 -2.09 -17.42
N THR A 334 31.40 -2.11 -17.24
CA THR A 334 32.09 -3.20 -16.52
C THR A 334 31.64 -3.31 -15.07
N MET A 335 31.47 -2.17 -14.38
CA MET A 335 30.99 -2.14 -13.00
C MET A 335 29.53 -2.60 -12.88
N VAL A 336 28.66 -2.20 -13.80
CA VAL A 336 27.27 -2.64 -13.83
C VAL A 336 27.18 -4.13 -14.14
N ASP A 337 27.97 -4.65 -15.08
CA ASP A 337 28.02 -6.08 -15.38
C ASP A 337 28.51 -6.90 -14.18
N SER A 338 29.52 -6.42 -13.43
CA SER A 338 29.95 -7.06 -12.17
C SER A 338 28.84 -7.04 -11.11
N MET A 339 28.14 -5.92 -10.95
CA MET A 339 26.99 -5.82 -10.04
C MET A 339 25.83 -6.75 -10.44
N MET A 340 25.60 -6.94 -11.74
CA MET A 340 24.49 -7.73 -12.27
C MET A 340 24.76 -9.23 -12.26
N SER A 341 26.02 -9.62 -12.50
CA SER A 341 26.50 -11.01 -12.49
C SER A 341 26.80 -11.53 -11.08
N GLY A 342 26.99 -10.64 -10.10
CA GLY A 342 27.34 -11.03 -8.73
C GLY A 342 28.76 -11.59 -8.59
N TRP A 343 29.57 -11.54 -9.65
CA TRP A 343 30.95 -12.02 -9.65
C TRP A 343 31.89 -10.83 -9.40
N LYS A 344 32.63 -10.89 -8.29
CA LYS A 344 33.70 -9.95 -7.95
C LYS A 344 34.92 -10.21 -8.84
N SER A 345 35.40 -9.20 -9.57
CA SER A 345 36.74 -9.29 -10.16
C SER A 345 37.77 -9.32 -9.02
N ASN A 346 38.81 -10.16 -9.12
CA ASN A 346 39.85 -10.43 -8.10
C ASN A 346 40.67 -9.21 -7.61
N ASN A 347 40.31 -7.97 -7.94
CA ASN A 347 40.96 -6.77 -7.43
C ASN A 347 40.23 -6.23 -6.21
N ASP A 348 40.65 -6.73 -5.05
CA ASP A 348 40.08 -6.51 -3.71
C ASP A 348 40.30 -5.09 -3.13
N SER A 349 40.65 -4.10 -3.96
CA SER A 349 40.99 -2.74 -3.51
C SER A 349 40.00 -1.65 -3.93
N VAL A 350 38.94 -1.97 -4.69
CA VAL A 350 38.05 -0.96 -5.31
C VAL A 350 36.64 -0.91 -4.70
N LEU A 351 36.27 -1.84 -3.83
CA LEU A 351 34.88 -1.97 -3.33
C LEU A 351 34.58 -1.22 -2.03
N SER A 352 35.56 -0.59 -1.39
CA SER A 352 35.36 0.16 -0.14
C SER A 352 35.15 1.67 -0.32
N ASP A 353 35.12 2.19 -1.55
CA ASP A 353 35.24 3.62 -1.77
C ASP A 353 33.94 4.27 -2.29
N ASN A 354 33.65 5.48 -1.78
CA ASN A 354 32.48 6.28 -2.20
C ASN A 354 32.46 6.49 -3.73
N SER A 355 33.63 6.45 -4.38
CA SER A 355 33.82 6.54 -5.83
C SER A 355 33.07 5.46 -6.63
N ALA A 356 33.02 4.21 -6.15
CA ALA A 356 32.28 3.12 -6.82
C ALA A 356 30.76 3.21 -6.64
N ARG A 357 30.28 3.85 -5.56
CA ARG A 357 28.85 4.18 -5.38
C ARG A 357 28.43 5.30 -6.33
N GLU A 358 29.25 6.34 -6.42
CA GLU A 358 29.03 7.49 -7.31
C GLU A 358 29.00 7.06 -8.79
N SER A 359 29.88 6.15 -9.21
CA SER A 359 29.95 5.71 -10.61
C SER A 359 28.79 4.80 -11.07
N ILE A 360 28.01 4.22 -10.15
CA ILE A 360 26.87 3.34 -10.48
C ILE A 360 25.53 4.09 -10.32
N LEU A 361 25.47 5.13 -9.48
CA LEU A 361 24.28 5.96 -9.27
C LEU A 361 24.19 7.11 -10.27
N ASN A 362 24.29 6.82 -11.57
CA ASN A 362 24.17 7.82 -12.65
C ASN A 362 23.24 7.35 -13.77
N MET A 363 22.87 8.28 -14.66
CA MET A 363 21.95 8.01 -15.77
C MET A 363 22.51 6.97 -16.75
N SER A 364 23.80 7.04 -17.08
CA SER A 364 24.43 6.11 -18.02
C SER A 364 24.38 4.64 -17.55
N ALA A 365 24.53 4.40 -16.25
CA ALA A 365 24.42 3.05 -15.68
C ALA A 365 22.99 2.51 -15.77
N LEU A 366 21.98 3.37 -15.53
CA LEU A 366 20.57 3.01 -15.67
C LEU A 366 20.23 2.68 -17.13
N GLU A 367 20.64 3.54 -18.08
CA GLU A 367 20.39 3.33 -19.51
C GLU A 367 21.05 2.05 -20.01
N TYR A 368 22.28 1.77 -19.59
CA TYR A 368 22.97 0.52 -19.91
C TYR A 368 22.19 -0.72 -19.45
N VAL A 369 21.62 -0.70 -18.24
CA VAL A 369 20.76 -1.81 -17.76
C VAL A 369 19.48 -1.91 -18.58
N LEU A 370 18.84 -0.79 -18.88
CA LEU A 370 17.59 -0.75 -19.64
C LEU A 370 17.77 -1.29 -21.06
N GLU A 371 18.89 -0.99 -21.71
CA GLU A 371 19.20 -1.44 -23.07
C GLU A 371 19.62 -2.91 -23.14
N ARG A 372 20.43 -3.38 -22.17
CA ARG A 372 21.08 -4.69 -22.28
C ARG A 372 20.33 -5.81 -21.57
N ASN A 373 19.86 -5.57 -20.36
CA ASN A 373 19.10 -6.57 -19.59
C ASN A 373 18.22 -5.91 -18.50
N PRO A 374 17.04 -5.38 -18.88
CA PRO A 374 16.13 -4.72 -17.95
C PRO A 374 15.42 -5.70 -17.00
N THR A 375 15.42 -7.01 -17.28
CA THR A 375 14.62 -8.02 -16.55
C THR A 375 14.83 -8.00 -15.02
N PRO A 376 16.07 -7.93 -14.48
CA PRO A 376 16.27 -7.91 -13.04
C PRO A 376 15.76 -6.62 -12.38
N LEU A 377 15.92 -5.48 -13.05
CA LEU A 377 15.41 -4.20 -12.57
C LEU A 377 13.87 -4.19 -12.59
N GLN A 378 13.27 -4.70 -13.66
CA GLN A 378 11.82 -4.81 -13.82
C GLN A 378 11.18 -5.76 -12.79
N ARG A 379 11.79 -6.93 -12.55
CA ARG A 379 11.33 -7.83 -11.48
C ARG A 379 11.44 -7.18 -10.13
N PHE A 380 12.53 -6.45 -9.86
CA PHE A 380 12.70 -5.74 -8.61
C PHE A 380 11.66 -4.64 -8.43
N SER A 381 11.44 -3.81 -9.45
CA SER A 381 10.44 -2.74 -9.40
C SER A 381 9.04 -3.28 -9.21
N ALA A 382 8.68 -4.39 -9.87
CA ALA A 382 7.37 -5.01 -9.75
C ALA A 382 7.15 -5.73 -8.40
N LEU A 383 8.09 -6.56 -7.96
CA LEU A 383 7.89 -7.47 -6.82
C LEU A 383 8.29 -6.90 -5.47
N ASN A 384 9.20 -5.93 -5.44
CA ASN A 384 9.77 -5.41 -4.19
C ASN A 384 9.50 -3.90 -4.00
N ASP A 385 9.58 -3.09 -5.06
CA ASP A 385 9.36 -1.63 -4.97
C ASP A 385 7.90 -1.21 -5.24
N PHE A 386 7.12 -2.08 -5.89
CA PHE A 386 5.75 -1.81 -6.37
C PHE A 386 5.65 -0.58 -7.28
N SER A 387 6.64 -0.43 -8.14
CA SER A 387 6.78 0.64 -9.13
C SER A 387 7.07 0.07 -10.54
N GLY A 388 6.53 -1.13 -10.81
CA GLY A 388 6.78 -1.90 -12.02
C GLY A 388 6.35 -1.17 -13.29
N GLU A 389 5.31 -0.34 -13.19
CA GLU A 389 4.76 0.46 -14.29
C GLU A 389 5.81 1.36 -14.93
N ASN A 390 6.72 1.93 -14.14
CA ASN A 390 7.74 2.85 -14.65
C ASN A 390 8.76 2.13 -15.54
N VAL A 391 9.27 0.98 -15.10
CA VAL A 391 10.25 0.21 -15.88
C VAL A 391 9.58 -0.45 -17.08
N ALA A 392 8.35 -0.97 -16.91
CA ALA A 392 7.58 -1.56 -17.99
C ALA A 392 7.22 -0.54 -19.09
N PHE A 393 6.91 0.70 -18.72
CA PHE A 393 6.72 1.81 -19.66
C PHE A 393 8.00 2.09 -20.47
N LEU A 394 9.15 2.19 -19.81
CA LEU A 394 10.44 2.44 -20.48
C LEU A 394 10.82 1.32 -21.45
N THR A 395 10.62 0.05 -21.07
CA THR A 395 10.88 -1.08 -21.98
C THR A 395 9.90 -1.10 -23.15
N SER A 396 8.63 -0.76 -22.91
CA SER A 396 7.61 -0.68 -23.98
C SER A 396 7.91 0.42 -24.99
N ILE A 397 8.42 1.58 -24.54
CA ILE A 397 8.87 2.65 -25.43
C ILE A 397 10.09 2.23 -26.22
N ALA A 398 11.07 1.56 -25.59
CA ALA A 398 12.26 1.10 -26.28
C ALA A 398 11.90 0.11 -27.40
N GLU A 399 11.00 -0.85 -27.13
CA GLU A 399 10.49 -1.79 -28.14
C GLU A 399 9.70 -1.08 -29.24
N TRP A 400 8.84 -0.12 -28.87
CA TRP A 400 8.08 0.68 -29.84
C TRP A 400 9.02 1.46 -30.77
N LYS A 401 10.00 2.19 -30.21
CA LYS A 401 11.02 2.94 -30.96
C LYS A 401 11.86 2.05 -31.87
N ALA A 402 12.26 0.86 -31.39
CA ALA A 402 12.98 -0.12 -32.21
C ALA A 402 12.14 -0.68 -33.37
N SER A 403 10.82 -0.64 -33.25
CA SER A 403 9.88 -1.10 -34.27
C SER A 403 9.38 -0.01 -35.22
N LEU A 404 9.83 1.25 -35.07
CA LEU A 404 9.36 2.36 -35.90
C LEU A 404 9.79 2.22 -37.36
N PRO A 405 8.90 2.53 -38.33
CA PRO A 405 9.28 2.59 -39.75
C PRO A 405 10.33 3.68 -40.00
N LYS A 406 11.34 3.39 -40.83
CA LYS A 406 12.40 4.35 -41.18
C LYS A 406 11.87 5.67 -41.75
N ALA A 407 10.78 5.63 -42.51
CA ALA A 407 10.10 6.80 -43.07
C ALA A 407 9.57 7.78 -42.01
N MET A 408 9.40 7.34 -40.76
CA MET A 408 8.97 8.18 -39.65
C MET A 408 10.15 8.88 -38.96
N THR A 409 11.37 8.39 -39.20
CA THR A 409 12.62 8.88 -38.64
C THR A 409 13.33 9.84 -39.59
N ASP A 410 13.15 9.64 -40.90
CA ASP A 410 13.77 10.46 -41.95
C ASP A 410 12.77 11.50 -42.51
N ALA A 411 12.96 12.77 -42.16
CA ALA A 411 12.10 13.90 -42.58
C ALA A 411 12.14 14.23 -44.10
N ALA A 412 12.76 13.39 -44.92
CA ALA A 412 13.08 13.66 -46.33
C ALA A 412 12.41 12.70 -47.33
N ALA A 413 11.49 11.85 -46.89
CA ALA A 413 10.76 10.96 -47.80
C ALA A 413 9.59 11.69 -48.49
N GLY A 414 9.40 11.43 -49.79
CA GLY A 414 8.25 11.93 -50.57
C GLY A 414 6.91 11.35 -50.10
N GLU A 415 5.88 11.34 -50.94
CA GLU A 415 4.60 10.71 -50.55
C GLU A 415 4.82 9.25 -50.10
N PRO A 416 4.38 8.88 -48.88
CA PRO A 416 4.56 7.54 -48.37
C PRO A 416 3.73 6.54 -49.17
N ASP A 417 4.33 5.41 -49.53
CA ASP A 417 3.63 4.29 -50.16
C ASP A 417 2.58 3.68 -49.19
N GLU A 418 1.64 2.90 -49.73
CA GLU A 418 0.57 2.30 -48.92
C GLU A 418 1.12 1.38 -47.81
N ALA A 419 2.23 0.69 -48.07
CA ALA A 419 2.92 -0.14 -47.07
C ALA A 419 3.48 0.70 -45.90
N THR A 420 4.04 1.88 -46.18
CA THR A 420 4.52 2.81 -45.16
C THR A 420 3.35 3.41 -44.38
N LYS A 421 2.23 3.73 -45.03
CA LYS A 421 1.01 4.20 -44.34
C LYS A 421 0.46 3.14 -43.39
N GLU A 422 0.46 1.87 -43.79
CA GLU A 422 0.03 0.75 -42.94
C GLU A 422 1.00 0.55 -41.75
N ALA A 423 2.31 0.57 -41.99
CA ALA A 423 3.32 0.46 -40.95
C ALA A 423 3.27 1.63 -39.93
N ILE A 424 3.01 2.84 -40.42
CA ILE A 424 2.79 4.03 -39.58
C ILE A 424 1.51 3.87 -38.73
N ARG A 425 0.44 3.30 -39.29
CA ARG A 425 -0.80 3.01 -38.56
C ARG A 425 -0.59 1.92 -37.51
N GLU A 426 0.21 0.90 -37.79
CA GLU A 426 0.59 -0.10 -36.80
C GLU A 426 1.40 0.53 -35.65
N ALA A 427 2.37 1.39 -35.98
CA ALA A 427 3.14 2.15 -35.00
C ALA A 427 2.26 3.06 -34.13
N PHE A 428 1.23 3.68 -34.72
CA PHE A 428 0.24 4.47 -33.99
C PHE A 428 -0.60 3.61 -33.05
N ASN A 429 -1.11 2.45 -33.49
CA ASN A 429 -1.90 1.56 -32.65
C ASN A 429 -1.10 1.02 -31.46
N ARG A 430 0.19 0.71 -31.67
CA ARG A 430 1.11 0.35 -30.57
C ARG A 430 1.32 1.51 -29.60
N ALA A 431 1.53 2.73 -30.09
CA ALA A 431 1.64 3.93 -29.25
C ALA A 431 0.36 4.22 -28.47
N LEU A 432 -0.81 4.07 -29.10
CA LEU A 432 -2.12 4.22 -28.48
C LEU A 432 -2.31 3.22 -27.34
N TYR A 433 -1.83 1.98 -27.51
CA TYR A 433 -1.86 0.99 -26.43
C TYR A 433 -0.94 1.38 -25.26
N ILE A 434 0.28 1.84 -25.53
CA ILE A 434 1.19 2.32 -24.49
C ILE A 434 0.54 3.47 -23.71
N TYR A 435 -0.08 4.42 -24.41
CA TYR A 435 -0.83 5.50 -23.78
C TYR A 435 -1.97 4.96 -22.91
N ALA A 436 -2.79 4.04 -23.42
CA ALA A 436 -3.93 3.49 -22.67
C ALA A 436 -3.50 2.69 -21.42
N GLU A 437 -2.41 1.92 -21.51
CA GLU A 437 -1.95 1.04 -20.41
C GLU A 437 -1.14 1.80 -19.34
N PHE A 438 -0.37 2.82 -19.73
CA PHE A 438 0.59 3.47 -18.83
C PHE A 438 0.32 4.93 -18.52
N ILE A 439 -0.36 5.68 -19.39
CA ILE A 439 -0.44 7.14 -19.27
C ILE A 439 -1.87 7.59 -18.95
N SER A 440 -2.86 6.99 -19.62
CA SER A 440 -4.26 7.40 -19.53
C SER A 440 -4.76 7.32 -18.11
N VAL A 441 -5.20 8.45 -17.56
CA VAL A 441 -5.84 8.52 -16.23
C VAL A 441 -7.12 7.67 -16.16
N ARG A 442 -7.76 7.41 -17.30
CA ARG A 442 -9.03 6.67 -17.39
C ARG A 442 -8.83 5.17 -17.54
N HIS A 443 -7.80 4.76 -18.28
CA HIS A 443 -7.64 3.38 -18.73
C HIS A 443 -6.46 2.68 -18.06
N ALA A 444 -5.42 3.41 -17.66
CA ALA A 444 -4.23 2.83 -17.05
C ALA A 444 -4.53 2.39 -15.63
N GLU A 445 -4.16 1.16 -15.30
CA GLU A 445 -4.33 0.61 -13.95
C GLU A 445 -3.36 1.24 -12.95
N PHE A 446 -2.12 1.48 -13.40
CA PHE A 446 -1.06 2.16 -12.66
C PHE A 446 -0.45 3.23 -13.58
N PRO A 447 -1.08 4.42 -13.67
CA PRO A 447 -0.57 5.47 -14.54
C PRO A 447 0.80 5.97 -14.04
N VAL A 448 1.74 6.12 -14.98
CA VAL A 448 3.06 6.66 -14.69
C VAL A 448 2.97 8.12 -14.26
N ASN A 449 3.83 8.52 -13.32
CA ASN A 449 3.79 9.85 -12.73
C ASN A 449 4.51 10.88 -13.60
N ILE A 450 3.81 11.43 -14.59
CA ILE A 450 4.29 12.51 -15.47
C ILE A 450 3.69 13.88 -15.11
N SER A 451 4.30 14.95 -15.63
CA SER A 451 3.81 16.31 -15.40
C SER A 451 2.44 16.52 -16.07
N SER A 452 1.63 17.43 -15.52
CA SER A 452 0.33 17.78 -16.13
C SER A 452 0.47 18.40 -17.53
N GLN A 453 1.63 19.00 -17.83
CA GLN A 453 1.93 19.54 -19.15
C GLN A 453 2.16 18.40 -20.16
N ASP A 454 2.96 17.40 -19.80
CA ASP A 454 3.25 16.26 -20.68
C ASP A 454 2.04 15.36 -20.86
N LEU A 455 1.25 15.17 -19.78
CA LEU A 455 -0.03 14.47 -19.87
C LEU A 455 -0.96 15.16 -20.87
N LYS A 456 -1.14 16.48 -20.79
CA LYS A 456 -1.98 17.22 -21.75
C LYS A 456 -1.50 17.10 -23.20
N LYS A 457 -0.18 17.09 -23.43
CA LYS A 457 0.37 16.89 -24.79
C LYS A 457 -0.03 15.51 -25.33
N LEU A 458 0.08 14.47 -24.51
CA LEU A 458 -0.27 13.10 -24.88
C LEU A 458 -1.78 12.90 -25.01
N ASP A 459 -2.58 13.50 -24.14
CA ASP A 459 -4.05 13.49 -24.21
C ASP A 459 -4.54 14.10 -25.53
N ASN A 460 -3.95 15.22 -25.97
CA ASN A 460 -4.30 15.86 -27.25
C ASN A 460 -4.07 14.95 -28.47
N VAL A 461 -3.17 13.96 -28.36
CA VAL A 461 -2.88 13.00 -29.44
C VAL A 461 -3.73 11.75 -29.29
N PHE A 462 -3.84 11.19 -28.09
CA PHE A 462 -4.34 9.83 -27.90
C PHE A 462 -5.69 9.72 -27.16
N GLU A 463 -6.19 10.76 -26.48
CA GLU A 463 -7.43 10.66 -25.68
C GLU A 463 -8.64 10.31 -26.57
N SER A 464 -8.84 11.02 -27.68
CA SER A 464 -9.97 10.75 -28.57
C SER A 464 -9.90 9.35 -29.23
N PRO A 465 -8.76 8.92 -29.80
CA PRO A 465 -8.60 7.55 -30.28
C PRO A 465 -8.79 6.49 -29.19
N ALA A 466 -8.31 6.75 -27.97
CA ALA A 466 -8.48 5.82 -26.84
C ALA A 466 -9.95 5.68 -26.44
N LEU A 467 -10.71 6.78 -26.38
CA LEU A 467 -12.14 6.75 -26.07
C LEU A 467 -12.94 5.97 -27.12
N ILE A 468 -12.58 6.09 -28.39
CA ILE A 468 -13.24 5.35 -29.47
C ILE A 468 -12.98 3.85 -29.32
N LEU A 469 -11.76 3.47 -28.95
CA LEU A 469 -11.33 2.08 -28.93
C LEU A 469 -11.69 1.34 -27.63
N TYR A 470 -11.55 2.01 -26.50
CA TYR A 470 -11.72 1.43 -25.16
C TYR A 470 -13.03 1.84 -24.48
N GLY A 471 -13.77 2.80 -25.05
CA GLY A 471 -15.04 3.29 -24.53
C GLY A 471 -14.91 4.27 -23.35
N ASP A 472 -16.01 4.95 -23.02
CA ASP A 472 -16.10 5.86 -21.86
C ASP A 472 -16.56 5.08 -20.61
N GLU A 473 -15.68 4.26 -20.04
CA GLU A 473 -15.91 3.66 -18.72
C GLU A 473 -15.39 4.61 -17.61
N GLY A 474 -16.07 5.73 -17.33
CA GLY A 474 -15.84 6.48 -16.09
C GLY A 474 -16.05 7.99 -16.16
N SER A 475 -17.30 8.44 -16.04
CA SER A 475 -17.71 9.84 -16.16
C SER A 475 -17.43 10.74 -14.93
N THR A 476 -16.61 10.34 -13.95
CA THR A 476 -16.42 11.11 -12.71
C THR A 476 -15.00 11.11 -12.13
N ILE A 477 -13.95 11.30 -12.96
CA ILE A 477 -12.58 11.49 -12.45
C ILE A 477 -12.19 12.97 -12.60
N ASP A 478 -11.83 13.62 -11.48
CA ASP A 478 -11.33 15.01 -11.46
C ASP A 478 -9.96 15.09 -12.13
N ARG A 479 -9.91 15.78 -13.27
CA ARG A 479 -8.72 15.98 -14.11
C ARG A 479 -7.68 16.91 -13.46
N ALA A 480 -8.05 17.73 -12.48
CA ALA A 480 -7.12 18.63 -11.81
C ALA A 480 -6.28 17.91 -10.74
N THR A 481 -6.82 16.84 -10.15
CA THR A 481 -6.15 16.03 -9.13
C THR A 481 -6.33 14.53 -9.39
N PRO A 482 -5.83 14.01 -10.53
CA PRO A 482 -6.05 12.62 -10.95
C PRO A 482 -5.43 11.60 -9.98
N PHE A 483 -4.48 12.04 -9.14
CA PHE A 483 -3.81 11.24 -8.12
C PHE A 483 -4.34 11.47 -6.68
N GLU A 484 -5.37 12.31 -6.49
CA GLU A 484 -5.88 12.69 -5.15
C GLU A 484 -7.30 12.19 -4.89
N ALA A 485 -8.13 12.02 -5.94
CA ALA A 485 -9.55 11.67 -5.81
C ALA A 485 -9.86 10.17 -5.89
N ALA A 486 -8.89 9.31 -6.20
CA ALA A 486 -9.10 7.87 -6.20
C ALA A 486 -7.89 7.19 -5.56
N MET A 487 -8.16 6.38 -4.53
CA MET A 487 -7.30 5.24 -4.25
C MET A 487 -6.93 4.59 -5.59
N PRO A 488 -5.65 4.25 -5.88
CA PRO A 488 -5.27 3.60 -7.13
C PRO A 488 -6.27 2.51 -7.45
N SER A 489 -7.01 2.67 -8.54
CA SER A 489 -8.19 1.86 -8.87
C SER A 489 -7.75 0.74 -9.81
N PRO A 490 -7.61 -0.50 -9.33
CA PRO A 490 -7.06 -1.56 -10.14
C PRO A 490 -8.21 -2.45 -10.61
N ALA A 491 -8.45 -2.43 -11.92
CA ALA A 491 -9.42 -3.28 -12.57
C ALA A 491 -8.94 -4.73 -12.52
N TYR A 492 -9.79 -5.64 -12.02
CA TYR A 492 -9.50 -7.07 -12.00
C TYR A 492 -9.32 -7.61 -13.42
N SER A 493 -8.15 -8.16 -13.73
CA SER A 493 -7.93 -9.02 -14.90
C SER A 493 -7.63 -10.44 -14.43
N GLU A 494 -8.55 -11.36 -14.71
CA GLU A 494 -8.35 -12.79 -14.50
C GLU A 494 -7.42 -13.31 -15.60
N PHE A 495 -6.43 -14.10 -15.21
CA PHE A 495 -5.29 -14.46 -16.05
C PHE A 495 -5.66 -15.64 -16.96
N SER A 496 -5.57 -15.47 -18.29
CA SER A 496 -5.58 -16.57 -19.25
C SER A 496 -4.49 -16.37 -20.30
N GLU A 497 -3.68 -17.41 -20.48
CA GLU A 497 -2.55 -17.49 -21.41
C GLU A 497 -3.02 -17.48 -22.87
N SER A 498 -2.50 -16.54 -23.68
CA SER A 498 -2.12 -16.80 -25.09
C SER A 498 -1.56 -15.53 -25.75
N SER A 499 -0.29 -15.63 -26.07
CA SER A 499 0.65 -14.60 -26.54
C SER A 499 0.66 -14.41 -28.06
N LEU A 500 0.73 -13.15 -28.53
CA LEU A 500 0.80 -12.64 -29.93
C LEU A 500 -0.50 -12.62 -30.76
N ALA A 501 -1.41 -13.58 -30.62
CA ALA A 501 -2.67 -13.55 -31.37
C ALA A 501 -3.64 -12.44 -30.88
N ALA A 502 -3.51 -12.00 -29.63
CA ALA A 502 -4.41 -11.03 -29.00
C ALA A 502 -4.19 -9.58 -29.47
N ILE A 503 -2.97 -9.20 -29.87
CA ILE A 503 -2.69 -7.87 -30.44
C ILE A 503 -3.37 -7.73 -31.82
N LYS A 504 -3.36 -8.80 -32.62
CA LYS A 504 -4.10 -8.89 -33.89
C LYS A 504 -5.62 -9.02 -33.76
N ASN A 505 -6.14 -9.34 -32.56
CA ASN A 505 -7.57 -9.52 -32.30
C ASN A 505 -8.21 -8.32 -31.58
N ARG A 506 -7.49 -7.23 -31.36
CA ARG A 506 -8.11 -5.97 -30.94
C ARG A 506 -8.62 -5.22 -32.16
N ALA A 507 -9.73 -4.51 -31.99
CA ALA A 507 -10.10 -3.48 -32.95
C ALA A 507 -8.91 -2.51 -33.08
N GLU A 508 -8.49 -2.23 -34.31
CA GLU A 508 -7.46 -1.24 -34.57
C GLU A 508 -8.14 0.11 -34.78
N TYR A 509 -7.48 1.18 -34.37
CA TYR A 509 -7.94 2.51 -34.71
C TYR A 509 -7.68 2.75 -36.20
N VAL A 510 -8.76 2.79 -36.99
CA VAL A 510 -8.72 3.03 -38.45
C VAL A 510 -8.97 4.50 -38.80
N GLY A 511 -9.25 5.36 -37.81
CA GLY A 511 -9.54 6.78 -38.03
C GLY A 511 -8.34 7.62 -38.53
N ASP A 512 -8.59 8.92 -38.65
CA ASP A 512 -7.59 9.89 -39.09
C ASP A 512 -6.45 10.04 -38.09
N MET A 513 -5.22 10.17 -38.59
CA MET A 513 -4.05 10.32 -37.74
C MET A 513 -4.00 11.72 -37.08
N PRO A 514 -3.89 11.80 -35.75
CA PRO A 514 -3.76 13.08 -35.06
C PRO A 514 -2.48 13.82 -35.48
N ARG A 515 -2.58 15.13 -35.73
CA ARG A 515 -1.47 15.98 -36.24
C ARG A 515 -0.25 16.11 -35.31
N GLY A 516 -0.33 15.60 -34.07
CA GLY A 516 0.75 15.64 -33.08
C GLY A 516 1.50 14.32 -32.90
N PHE A 517 1.18 13.28 -33.68
CA PHE A 517 1.86 11.99 -33.59
C PHE A 517 3.18 11.99 -34.39
N GLY A 518 4.25 11.45 -33.79
CA GLY A 518 5.55 11.31 -34.43
C GLY A 518 6.50 10.44 -33.61
N ALA A 519 7.70 10.18 -34.12
CA ALA A 519 8.69 9.30 -33.48
C ALA A 519 9.12 9.76 -32.07
N SER A 520 9.05 11.06 -31.80
CA SER A 520 9.41 11.71 -30.53
C SER A 520 8.23 11.92 -29.58
N VAL A 521 7.04 11.38 -29.86
CA VAL A 521 5.81 11.70 -29.11
C VAL A 521 5.92 11.39 -27.61
N PHE A 522 6.75 10.41 -27.22
CA PHE A 522 6.95 10.02 -25.82
C PHE A 522 8.24 10.55 -25.19
N ASP A 523 9.08 11.32 -25.88
CA ASP A 523 10.43 11.67 -25.41
C ASP A 523 10.44 12.40 -24.06
N ASP A 524 9.56 13.40 -23.90
CA ASP A 524 9.41 14.16 -22.65
C ASP A 524 9.00 13.24 -21.48
N ALA A 525 8.03 12.35 -21.74
CA ALA A 525 7.52 11.41 -20.75
C ALA A 525 8.57 10.34 -20.41
N GLU A 526 9.26 9.78 -21.40
CA GLU A 526 10.35 8.83 -21.23
C GLU A 526 11.46 9.44 -20.36
N HIS A 527 11.91 10.65 -20.67
CA HIS A 527 12.94 11.34 -19.90
C HIS A 527 12.50 11.59 -18.45
N SER A 528 11.26 12.05 -18.24
CA SER A 528 10.70 12.25 -16.89
C SER A 528 10.68 10.95 -16.08
N ILE A 529 10.24 9.84 -16.69
CA ILE A 529 10.16 8.55 -16.00
C ILE A 529 11.54 7.92 -15.78
N LYS A 530 12.49 8.05 -16.72
CA LYS A 530 13.89 7.66 -16.49
C LYS A 530 14.48 8.35 -15.27
N TYR A 531 14.28 9.67 -15.15
CA TYR A 531 14.73 10.42 -13.98
C TYR A 531 14.03 10.00 -12.68
N LEU A 532 12.73 9.70 -12.74
CA LEU A 532 11.98 9.17 -11.60
C LEU A 532 12.54 7.82 -11.12
N VAL A 533 12.82 6.90 -12.05
CA VAL A 533 13.43 5.58 -11.77
C VAL A 533 14.83 5.76 -11.20
N LEU A 534 15.66 6.63 -11.80
CA LEU A 534 17.02 6.92 -11.35
C LEU A 534 17.07 7.43 -9.90
N THR A 535 16.11 8.26 -9.51
CA THR A 535 16.11 8.91 -8.20
C THR A 535 15.37 8.14 -7.10
N ASN A 536 14.55 7.15 -7.45
CA ASN A 536 13.76 6.39 -6.47
C ASN A 536 14.03 4.87 -6.49
N THR A 537 13.84 4.22 -7.64
CA THR A 537 13.89 2.75 -7.75
C THR A 537 15.32 2.25 -7.92
N TRP A 538 16.12 2.92 -8.76
CA TRP A 538 17.52 2.56 -9.03
C TRP A 538 18.40 2.48 -7.78
N PRO A 539 18.38 3.46 -6.85
CA PRO A 539 19.23 3.40 -5.66
C PRO A 539 18.84 2.25 -4.72
N LYS A 540 17.54 1.93 -4.65
CA LYS A 540 17.04 0.77 -3.89
C LYS A 540 17.48 -0.54 -4.53
N PHE A 541 17.43 -0.64 -5.86
CA PHE A 541 17.89 -1.81 -6.61
C PHE A 541 19.38 -2.05 -6.40
N VAL A 542 20.20 -1.02 -6.57
CA VAL A 542 21.66 -1.08 -6.35
C VAL A 542 21.97 -1.51 -4.91
N LYS A 543 21.29 -0.93 -3.92
CA LYS A 543 21.48 -1.31 -2.52
C LYS A 543 21.08 -2.76 -2.26
N ASN A 544 19.94 -3.21 -2.79
CA ASN A 544 19.44 -4.57 -2.60
C ASN A 544 20.40 -5.61 -3.18
N ARG A 545 20.91 -5.37 -4.40
CA ARG A 545 21.88 -6.25 -5.06
C ARG A 545 23.16 -6.41 -4.22
N ARG A 546 23.71 -5.30 -3.71
CA ARG A 546 24.90 -5.34 -2.85
C ARG A 546 24.66 -6.14 -1.57
N SER A 547 23.56 -5.87 -0.87
CA SER A 547 23.25 -6.61 0.36
C SER A 547 23.02 -8.11 0.13
N SER A 548 22.45 -8.50 -1.02
CA SER A 548 22.30 -9.92 -1.37
C SER A 548 23.65 -10.59 -1.62
N THR A 549 24.61 -9.89 -2.24
CA THR A 549 25.98 -10.40 -2.43
C THR A 549 26.70 -10.54 -1.10
N ASP A 550 26.67 -9.52 -0.24
CA ASP A 550 27.32 -9.54 1.08
C ASP A 550 26.77 -10.66 1.99
N SER A 551 25.45 -10.92 1.91
CA SER A 551 24.81 -12.01 2.66
C SER A 551 25.23 -13.39 2.18
N LEU A 552 25.42 -13.56 0.87
CA LEU A 552 25.85 -14.83 0.27
C LEU A 552 27.31 -15.15 0.64
N GLU A 553 28.16 -14.12 0.72
CA GLU A 553 29.54 -14.24 1.17
C GLU A 553 29.65 -14.58 2.66
N THR A 554 28.81 -13.98 3.51
CA THR A 554 28.79 -14.30 4.95
C THR A 554 28.43 -15.77 5.18
N LEU A 555 27.42 -16.28 4.45
CA LEU A 555 27.03 -17.69 4.51
C LEU A 555 28.09 -18.65 3.95
N GLN A 556 28.88 -18.22 2.96
CA GLN A 556 30.01 -19.02 2.44
C GLN A 556 31.21 -18.99 3.39
N ALA A 557 31.48 -17.87 4.06
CA ALA A 557 32.57 -17.72 5.02
C ALA A 557 32.31 -18.46 6.34
N GLU A 558 31.05 -18.63 6.75
CA GLU A 558 30.66 -19.44 7.92
C GLU A 558 30.62 -20.96 7.62
N ALA A 559 30.64 -21.34 6.34
CA ALA A 559 30.61 -22.74 5.88
C ALA A 559 32.00 -23.35 5.63
N VAL A 560 33.07 -22.57 5.83
CA VAL A 560 34.49 -22.95 5.73
C VAL A 560 35.10 -22.85 7.12
#